data_AF-A0A139IQI8-F1
#
_entry.id   AF-A0A139IQI8-F1
#
_cell.length_a   1.000
_cell.length_b   1.000
_cell.length_c   1.000
_cell.angle_alpha   90.00
_cell.angle_beta   90.00
_cell.angle_gamma   90.00
#
_symmetry.space_group_name_H-M   'P 1'
#
loop_
_entity.id
_entity.type
_entity.pdbx_description
1 polymer ?
#
loop_
_entity_poly.entity_id
_entity_poly.type
_entity_poly.pdbx_seq_one_letter_code
_entity_poly.pdbx_strand_id
1 'polypeptide(L)'
;MAALLRRQTTSQALCQCYRAFSTSAPRAVSLQWDKNDSEALKDALPDYPYGPTQWYKQSARGLYGGQRVQFGNNVSDKFKTKTRRRWNPNVVTKRLWSNALNRNVQIRVTTRVLRTIDKLGGLDEYLLGEKEMRIRELGESGWWLRWAIMQTPAIKQRFRKERAALGIPEDPDMTEALEEGIEASAAEEGSEEIETELVVLDDTFKIEHNPDLPPLKFRVEPRKHIMLTEKGWVRTRPSKERWVNMAKDRIASSSMFANWKSSRVLKAKSRLEQNQEGVKLKAQYDELTREIDDLRRRQQDDLNDVAIQDRERQGLVQLIETVRRRNLINSLPRAKRNQLQRRIEEVMNLQELDWKAARRQRWSLEQWIASVLTDHEQENSPIDADDEWAKKRWSDAVLKEKITTIKAGIIPLQRKEEREIISKKYEEALRPLQSKRLTMYKPDRKTLAPADVILTEEEQGKILDKVKKALSKGLTRCVNMQYENEKRQHDQGVKVRRTARKAKKAKEAARPGEEHATEIAAA
;
A
#
# COMPACT_ATOMS: atom_id res chain seq x y z
N MET A 1 27.52 10.00 66.14
CA MET A 1 26.98 8.88 66.93
C MET A 1 25.61 8.54 66.41
N ALA A 2 25.36 7.23 66.22
CA ALA A 2 24.07 6.59 66.01
C ALA A 2 23.26 6.98 64.75
N ALA A 3 23.54 6.27 63.65
CA ALA A 3 22.45 5.62 62.92
C ALA A 3 21.73 4.67 63.87
N LEU A 4 20.40 4.52 63.79
CA LEU A 4 19.67 3.30 64.14
C LEU A 4 18.17 3.44 63.81
N LEU A 5 17.69 2.52 62.98
CA LEU A 5 16.32 1.99 62.92
C LEU A 5 15.25 2.82 62.19
N ARG A 6 15.19 2.67 60.85
CA ARG A 6 13.92 2.26 60.22
C ARG A 6 14.17 1.11 59.25
N ARG A 7 13.38 0.06 59.49
CA ARG A 7 13.46 -1.26 58.87
C ARG A 7 13.21 -1.16 57.37
N GLN A 8 13.98 -1.94 56.63
CA GLN A 8 13.77 -2.20 55.22
C GLN A 8 12.49 -3.04 55.08
N THR A 9 11.43 -2.47 54.52
CA THR A 9 10.30 -3.26 53.99
C THR A 9 10.74 -3.80 52.64
N THR A 10 11.34 -4.99 52.68
CA THR A 10 11.77 -5.71 51.49
C THR A 10 10.59 -6.47 50.88
N SER A 11 9.86 -5.86 49.94
CA SER A 11 9.31 -6.66 48.84
C SER A 11 10.48 -7.00 47.93
N GLN A 12 11.17 -8.10 48.24
CA GLN A 12 12.23 -8.64 47.40
C GLN A 12 11.61 -9.18 46.10
N ALA A 13 11.32 -8.29 45.16
CA ALA A 13 11.19 -8.65 43.77
C ALA A 13 12.54 -9.24 43.32
N LEU A 14 12.58 -10.57 43.25
CA LEU A 14 13.59 -11.45 42.63
C LEU A 14 14.91 -10.74 42.25
N CYS A 15 15.87 -10.78 43.18
CA CYS A 15 17.32 -10.59 43.00
C CYS A 15 17.72 -9.36 42.14
N GLN A 16 17.93 -8.23 42.78
CA GLN A 16 18.49 -7.04 42.15
C GLN A 16 20.01 -7.22 41.97
N CYS A 17 20.47 -7.42 40.72
CA CYS A 17 21.89 -7.27 40.41
C CYS A 17 22.27 -5.79 40.53
N TYR A 18 22.78 -5.36 41.68
CA TYR A 18 23.31 -4.01 41.84
C TYR A 18 24.59 -3.87 41.01
N ARG A 19 24.53 -3.11 39.92
CA ARG A 19 25.73 -2.55 39.29
C ARG A 19 25.97 -1.17 39.88
N ALA A 20 27.04 -1.02 40.66
CA ALA A 20 27.49 0.30 41.08
C ALA A 20 27.68 1.20 39.83
N PHE A 21 27.05 2.38 39.83
CA PHE A 21 27.14 3.43 38.80
C PHE A 21 26.35 3.24 37.49
N SER A 22 25.30 2.40 37.44
CA SER A 22 24.41 2.34 36.27
C SER A 22 23.04 2.96 36.55
N THR A 23 22.66 3.99 35.79
CA THR A 23 21.33 4.63 35.84
C THR A 23 20.23 3.81 35.14
N SER A 24 20.56 2.63 34.59
CA SER A 24 19.56 1.74 33.97
C SER A 24 18.91 0.84 35.01
N ALA A 25 17.58 0.71 34.97
CA ALA A 25 16.83 -0.20 35.83
C ALA A 25 17.45 -1.62 35.84
N PRO A 26 17.53 -2.28 37.01
CA PRO A 26 18.08 -3.63 37.11
C PRO A 26 17.29 -4.58 36.20
N ARG A 27 18.00 -5.48 35.50
CA ARG A 27 17.34 -6.45 34.61
C ARG A 27 16.62 -7.50 35.44
N ALA A 28 15.37 -7.79 35.09
CA ALA A 28 14.67 -8.96 35.63
C ALA A 28 15.50 -10.24 35.42
N VAL A 29 15.58 -11.06 36.47
CA VAL A 29 16.25 -12.38 36.46
C VAL A 29 15.69 -13.21 35.32
N SER A 30 16.56 -13.65 34.41
CA SER A 30 16.12 -14.45 33.27
C SER A 30 15.88 -15.89 33.70
N LEU A 31 14.92 -16.61 33.09
CA LEU A 31 14.70 -18.06 33.34
C LEU A 31 15.74 -19.01 32.71
N GLN A 32 16.83 -18.47 32.17
CA GLN A 32 17.96 -19.28 31.75
C GLN A 32 19.12 -19.12 32.72
N TRP A 33 19.53 -20.22 33.35
CA TRP A 33 20.57 -20.27 34.38
C TRP A 33 21.85 -19.54 33.91
N ASP A 34 22.30 -19.85 32.69
CA ASP A 34 23.50 -19.29 32.05
C ASP A 34 23.52 -17.77 31.88
N LYS A 35 22.36 -17.10 32.00
CA LYS A 35 22.21 -15.69 31.69
C LYS A 35 22.17 -14.79 32.92
N ASN A 36 22.19 -15.36 34.11
CA ASN A 36 22.14 -14.65 35.38
C ASN A 36 23.55 -14.59 35.99
N ASP A 37 23.82 -13.55 36.77
CA ASP A 37 25.10 -13.39 37.47
C ASP A 37 25.18 -14.43 38.58
N SER A 38 26.27 -15.18 38.65
CA SER A 38 26.40 -16.33 39.55
C SER A 38 26.44 -15.93 41.03
N GLU A 39 26.98 -14.75 41.34
CA GLU A 39 27.05 -14.23 42.71
C GLU A 39 25.65 -13.81 43.17
N ALA A 40 24.94 -13.02 42.37
CA ALA A 40 23.56 -12.61 42.65
C ALA A 40 22.58 -13.78 42.78
N LEU A 41 22.81 -14.89 42.07
CA LEU A 41 21.99 -16.10 42.23
C LEU A 41 22.28 -16.85 43.53
N LYS A 42 23.54 -16.87 43.99
CA LYS A 42 23.90 -17.55 45.25
C LYS A 42 23.30 -16.85 46.46
N ASP A 43 23.23 -15.52 46.44
CA ASP A 43 22.69 -14.74 47.56
C ASP A 43 21.18 -14.93 47.74
N ALA A 44 20.46 -15.26 46.66
CA ALA A 44 19.01 -15.33 46.67
C ALA A 44 18.42 -16.74 46.58
N LEU A 45 19.18 -17.70 46.07
CA LEU A 45 18.74 -19.08 45.94
C LEU A 45 19.23 -19.90 47.15
N PRO A 46 18.39 -20.76 47.73
CA PRO A 46 18.88 -21.75 48.68
C PRO A 46 19.95 -22.64 48.05
N ASP A 47 20.99 -22.96 48.82
CA ASP A 47 22.05 -23.85 48.36
C ASP A 47 21.47 -25.17 47.87
N TYR A 48 21.93 -25.59 46.69
CA TYR A 48 21.52 -26.88 46.13
C TYR A 48 22.09 -28.01 47.01
N PRO A 49 21.27 -28.96 47.52
CA PRO A 49 21.71 -29.93 48.53
C PRO A 49 22.92 -30.78 48.14
N TYR A 50 23.11 -31.05 46.85
CA TYR A 50 24.22 -31.86 46.34
C TYR A 50 25.41 -31.04 45.82
N GLY A 51 25.36 -29.71 45.97
CA GLY A 51 26.39 -28.80 45.52
C GLY A 51 26.57 -28.75 43.99
N PRO A 52 27.53 -27.94 43.51
CA PRO A 52 27.71 -27.73 42.08
C PRO A 52 28.28 -28.97 41.38
N THR A 53 27.94 -29.11 40.10
CA THR A 53 28.39 -30.24 39.27
C THR A 53 29.90 -30.15 39.00
N GLN A 54 30.67 -31.07 39.59
CA GLN A 54 32.13 -31.12 39.41
C GLN A 54 32.52 -31.63 38.02
N TRP A 55 31.87 -32.71 37.56
CA TRP A 55 32.14 -33.34 36.27
C TRP A 55 31.06 -32.99 35.26
N TYR A 56 31.47 -32.84 34.00
CA TYR A 56 30.56 -32.50 32.89
C TYR A 56 29.73 -31.24 33.18
N LYS A 57 30.43 -30.10 33.37
CA LYS A 57 29.87 -28.76 33.66
C LYS A 57 28.78 -28.28 32.71
N GLN A 58 28.70 -28.88 31.52
CA GLN A 58 27.59 -28.67 30.58
C GLN A 58 26.23 -29.01 31.21
N SER A 59 26.19 -30.00 32.11
CA SER A 59 24.98 -30.48 32.78
C SER A 59 24.37 -29.48 33.76
N ALA A 60 25.16 -28.61 34.39
CA ALA A 60 24.65 -27.54 35.26
C ALA A 60 23.62 -26.63 34.58
N ARG A 61 23.73 -26.50 33.25
CA ARG A 61 23.03 -25.50 32.42
C ARG A 61 21.67 -25.96 31.89
N GLY A 62 21.24 -27.16 32.22
CA GLY A 62 19.95 -27.69 31.79
C GLY A 62 19.52 -28.93 32.57
N LEU A 63 18.46 -29.59 32.12
CA LEU A 63 17.94 -30.79 32.79
C LEU A 63 18.51 -32.05 32.13
N TYR A 64 19.50 -32.65 32.78
CA TYR A 64 20.22 -33.82 32.28
C TYR A 64 19.76 -35.14 32.90
N GLY A 65 19.01 -35.10 34.01
CA GLY A 65 18.50 -36.30 34.67
C GLY A 65 19.62 -37.19 35.18
N GLY A 66 20.69 -36.59 35.73
CA GLY A 66 21.89 -37.30 36.18
C GLY A 66 22.75 -37.92 35.07
N GLN A 67 22.37 -37.77 33.79
CA GLN A 67 23.14 -38.31 32.68
C GLN A 67 24.42 -37.49 32.43
N ARG A 68 25.54 -38.19 32.35
CA ARG A 68 26.88 -37.63 32.10
C ARG A 68 27.55 -38.34 30.94
N VAL A 69 28.59 -37.72 30.39
CA VAL A 69 29.44 -38.37 29.39
C VAL A 69 30.11 -39.59 30.01
N GLN A 70 29.97 -40.74 29.35
CA GLN A 70 30.66 -41.95 29.74
C GLN A 70 31.91 -42.13 28.88
N PHE A 71 32.97 -42.65 29.48
CA PHE A 71 34.23 -42.96 28.80
C PHE A 71 34.45 -44.47 28.80
N GLY A 72 35.01 -44.99 27.72
CA GLY A 72 35.39 -46.39 27.63
C GLY A 72 36.16 -46.66 26.35
N ASN A 73 36.15 -47.90 25.89
CA ASN A 73 36.96 -48.33 24.76
C ASN A 73 36.06 -48.87 23.63
N ASN A 74 36.42 -48.60 22.39
CA ASN A 74 36.04 -49.42 21.26
C ASN A 74 36.95 -50.64 21.26
N VAL A 75 36.39 -51.85 21.16
CA VAL A 75 37.15 -53.11 21.13
C VAL A 75 36.96 -53.70 19.75
N SER A 76 38.04 -53.91 19.00
CA SER A 76 37.94 -54.58 17.71
C SER A 76 37.62 -56.07 17.90
N ASP A 77 36.68 -56.62 17.15
CA ASP A 77 36.24 -58.01 17.34
C ASP A 77 37.36 -59.02 17.07
N LYS A 78 38.19 -58.77 16.05
CA LYS A 78 39.26 -59.69 15.61
C LYS A 78 40.50 -59.64 16.50
N PHE A 79 41.00 -58.43 16.78
CA PHE A 79 42.29 -58.24 17.45
C PHE A 79 42.17 -57.75 18.89
N LYS A 80 40.92 -57.57 19.40
CA LYS A 80 40.61 -57.05 20.74
C LYS A 80 41.35 -55.76 21.07
N THR A 81 41.71 -54.98 20.05
CA THR A 81 42.45 -53.72 20.17
C THR A 81 41.53 -52.68 20.80
N LYS A 82 42.00 -52.03 21.87
CA LYS A 82 41.21 -51.07 22.65
C LYS A 82 41.54 -49.64 22.24
N THR A 83 40.56 -48.91 21.70
CA THR A 83 40.69 -47.49 21.36
C THR A 83 39.77 -46.65 22.22
N ARG A 84 40.23 -45.54 22.81
CA ARG A 84 39.39 -44.69 23.68
C ARG A 84 38.21 -44.10 22.90
N ARG A 85 37.01 -44.14 23.49
CA ARG A 85 35.80 -43.49 22.98
C ARG A 85 35.01 -42.84 24.11
N ARG A 86 34.04 -42.01 23.74
CA ARG A 86 33.05 -41.42 24.66
C ARG A 86 31.64 -41.66 24.17
N TRP A 87 30.70 -41.79 25.10
CA TRP A 87 29.26 -41.79 24.83
C TRP A 87 28.66 -40.52 25.42
N ASN A 88 28.12 -39.68 24.53
CA ASN A 88 27.47 -38.45 24.93
C ASN A 88 25.97 -38.68 25.11
N PRO A 89 25.33 -38.06 26.12
CA PRO A 89 23.88 -38.07 26.21
C PRO A 89 23.26 -37.33 25.02
N ASN A 90 22.07 -37.76 24.59
CA ASN A 90 21.32 -37.09 23.53
C ASN A 90 20.63 -35.83 24.08
N VAL A 91 21.28 -34.68 23.92
CA VAL A 91 20.84 -33.38 24.44
C VAL A 91 20.18 -32.57 23.33
N VAL A 92 18.97 -32.08 23.58
CA VAL A 92 18.20 -31.24 22.67
C VAL A 92 17.78 -29.96 23.39
N THR A 93 17.79 -28.83 22.69
CA THR A 93 17.23 -27.58 23.22
C THR A 93 15.74 -27.52 22.86
N LYS A 94 14.86 -27.49 23.86
CA LYS A 94 13.41 -27.45 23.66
C LYS A 94 12.78 -26.29 24.45
N ARG A 95 11.61 -25.87 24.00
CA ARG A 95 10.73 -24.92 24.70
C ARG A 95 9.64 -25.75 25.36
N LEU A 96 9.56 -25.70 26.68
CA LEU A 96 8.61 -26.46 27.48
C LEU A 96 7.65 -25.47 28.14
N TRP A 97 6.36 -25.77 28.12
CA TRP A 97 5.35 -24.94 28.77
C TRP A 97 5.38 -25.19 30.30
N SER A 98 5.30 -24.10 31.07
CA SER A 98 5.13 -24.12 32.52
C SER A 98 3.81 -23.45 32.84
N ASN A 99 2.92 -24.17 33.53
CA ASN A 99 1.60 -23.70 33.93
C ASN A 99 1.73 -22.65 35.04
N ALA A 100 2.59 -22.91 36.03
CA ALA A 100 2.81 -22.00 37.15
C ALA A 100 3.33 -20.63 36.72
N LEU A 101 4.15 -20.59 35.67
CA LEU A 101 4.76 -19.37 35.16
C LEU A 101 4.01 -18.76 33.96
N ASN A 102 2.96 -19.43 33.45
CA ASN A 102 2.21 -19.07 32.24
C ASN A 102 3.10 -18.71 31.04
N ARG A 103 4.22 -19.41 30.85
CA ARG A 103 5.15 -19.16 29.75
C ARG A 103 5.97 -20.36 29.34
N ASN A 104 6.48 -20.29 28.11
CA ASN A 104 7.43 -21.26 27.56
C ASN A 104 8.85 -21.04 28.06
N VAL A 105 9.43 -22.02 28.77
CA VAL A 105 10.81 -22.02 29.25
C VAL A 105 11.71 -22.75 28.24
N GLN A 106 12.74 -22.07 27.74
CA GLN A 106 13.70 -22.67 26.81
C GLN A 106 14.90 -23.22 27.57
N ILE A 107 15.05 -24.55 27.59
CA ILE A 107 16.07 -25.26 28.36
C ILE A 107 16.75 -26.33 27.49
N ARG A 108 17.99 -26.68 27.84
CA ARG A 108 18.70 -27.85 27.29
C ARG A 108 18.29 -29.07 28.08
N VAL A 109 17.82 -30.10 27.38
CA VAL A 109 17.19 -31.24 28.04
C VAL A 109 17.66 -32.53 27.37
N THR A 110 17.84 -33.60 28.12
CA THR A 110 18.10 -34.92 27.52
C THR A 110 16.80 -35.57 27.05
N THR A 111 16.86 -36.40 26.01
CA THR A 111 15.67 -37.11 25.51
C THR A 111 15.05 -38.05 26.54
N ARG A 112 15.85 -38.59 27.47
CA ARG A 112 15.35 -39.35 28.62
C ARG A 112 14.48 -38.47 29.52
N VAL A 113 14.94 -37.25 29.84
CA VAL A 113 14.20 -36.32 30.68
C VAL A 113 12.92 -35.84 30.00
N LEU A 114 12.91 -35.61 28.69
CA LEU A 114 11.66 -35.31 27.95
C LEU A 114 10.59 -36.37 28.18
N ARG A 115 10.95 -37.65 27.99
CA ARG A 115 10.01 -38.75 28.23
C ARG A 115 9.51 -38.79 29.67
N THR A 116 10.36 -38.45 30.64
CA THR A 116 9.96 -38.36 32.05
C THR A 116 9.02 -37.18 32.32
N ILE A 117 9.25 -36.04 31.67
CA ILE A 117 8.37 -34.85 31.75
C ILE A 117 6.99 -35.21 31.20
N ASP A 118 6.94 -35.85 30.03
CA ASP A 118 5.68 -36.29 29.42
C ASP A 118 4.96 -37.32 30.31
N LYS A 119 5.72 -38.27 30.89
CA LYS A 119 5.17 -39.27 31.82
C LYS A 119 4.56 -38.66 33.08
N LEU A 120 5.10 -37.54 33.57
CA LEU A 120 4.62 -36.85 34.77
C LEU A 120 3.56 -35.79 34.46
N GLY A 121 3.24 -35.54 33.19
CA GLY A 121 2.20 -34.60 32.79
C GLY A 121 2.64 -33.14 32.69
N GLY A 122 3.94 -32.83 32.74
CA GLY A 122 4.42 -31.45 32.55
C GLY A 122 5.77 -31.15 33.17
N LEU A 123 6.31 -29.97 32.83
CA LEU A 123 7.59 -29.49 33.37
C LEU A 123 7.50 -29.22 34.87
N ASP A 124 6.40 -28.62 35.33
CA ASP A 124 6.23 -28.21 36.73
C ASP A 124 6.19 -29.43 37.65
N GLU A 125 5.43 -30.47 37.29
CA GLU A 125 5.40 -31.74 38.04
C GLU A 125 6.75 -32.47 38.04
N TYR A 126 7.52 -32.38 36.95
CA TYR A 126 8.88 -32.91 36.93
C TYR A 126 9.79 -32.22 37.95
N LEU A 127 9.67 -30.90 38.09
CA LEU A 127 10.49 -30.06 38.98
C LEU A 127 10.07 -30.16 40.45
N LEU A 128 8.77 -30.30 40.72
CA LEU A 128 8.21 -30.44 42.07
C LEU A 128 8.34 -31.85 42.65
N GLY A 129 8.86 -32.82 41.89
CA GLY A 129 9.02 -34.20 42.35
C GLY A 129 9.80 -34.30 43.67
N GLU A 130 9.17 -34.91 44.67
CA GLU A 130 9.64 -34.94 46.07
C GLU A 130 10.79 -35.92 46.31
N LYS A 131 10.83 -37.02 45.55
CA LYS A 131 11.82 -38.09 45.73
C LYS A 131 13.24 -37.55 45.68
N GLU A 132 14.09 -38.01 46.61
CA GLU A 132 15.49 -37.62 46.70
C GLU A 132 16.23 -37.75 45.35
N MET A 133 16.04 -38.89 44.67
CA MET A 133 16.62 -39.13 43.35
C MET A 133 16.24 -38.07 42.32
N ARG A 134 15.00 -37.54 42.39
CA ARG A 134 14.59 -36.45 41.49
C ARG A 134 15.35 -35.18 41.79
N ILE A 135 15.51 -34.82 43.07
CA ILE A 135 16.28 -33.63 43.48
C ILE A 135 17.70 -33.71 42.92
N ARG A 136 18.35 -34.87 43.04
CA ARG A 136 19.69 -35.12 42.49
C ARG A 136 19.74 -35.01 40.96
N GLU A 137 18.67 -35.42 40.27
CA GLU A 137 18.55 -35.39 38.80
C GLU A 137 18.33 -33.98 38.21
N LEU A 138 17.83 -33.03 39.01
CA LEU A 138 17.56 -31.65 38.59
C LEU A 138 18.83 -30.89 38.20
N GLY A 139 19.87 -31.02 39.01
CA GLY A 139 21.07 -30.17 38.93
C GLY A 139 20.78 -28.71 39.29
N GLU A 140 21.79 -27.85 39.19
CA GLU A 140 21.72 -26.44 39.59
C GLU A 140 20.61 -25.67 38.86
N SER A 141 20.56 -25.74 37.52
CA SER A 141 19.51 -25.05 36.74
C SER A 141 18.11 -25.58 37.03
N GLY A 142 17.94 -26.88 37.27
CA GLY A 142 16.65 -27.45 37.64
C GLY A 142 16.22 -27.05 39.05
N TRP A 143 17.16 -27.01 39.99
CA TRP A 143 16.93 -26.53 41.35
C TRP A 143 16.46 -25.08 41.38
N TRP A 144 17.10 -24.24 40.60
CA TRP A 144 16.69 -22.86 40.46
C TRP A 144 15.31 -22.69 39.80
N LEU A 145 15.00 -23.47 38.75
CA LEU A 145 13.66 -23.45 38.15
C LEU A 145 12.59 -23.93 39.13
N ARG A 146 12.89 -24.96 39.92
CA ARG A 146 12.02 -25.43 41.00
C ARG A 146 11.73 -24.30 41.99
N TRP A 147 12.77 -23.62 42.48
CA TRP A 147 12.59 -22.48 43.38
C TRP A 147 11.77 -21.35 42.73
N ALA A 148 12.06 -21.00 41.47
CA ALA A 148 11.34 -19.95 40.76
C ALA A 148 9.84 -20.26 40.62
N ILE A 149 9.48 -21.52 40.38
CA ILE A 149 8.09 -21.98 40.31
C ILE A 149 7.44 -21.95 41.70
N MET A 150 8.16 -22.33 42.76
CA MET A 150 7.65 -22.25 44.14
C MET A 150 7.34 -20.83 44.60
N GLN A 151 7.95 -19.80 43.99
CA GLN A 151 7.63 -18.41 44.30
C GLN A 151 6.29 -17.94 43.73
N THR A 152 5.74 -18.65 42.74
CA THR A 152 4.47 -18.27 42.09
C THR A 152 3.28 -18.45 43.03
N PRO A 153 2.24 -17.58 42.94
CA PRO A 153 1.06 -17.68 43.80
C PRO A 153 0.31 -19.00 43.60
N ALA A 154 0.24 -19.50 42.36
CA ALA A 154 -0.43 -20.76 42.03
C ALA A 154 0.14 -21.95 42.82
N ILE A 155 1.47 -22.06 42.90
CA ILE A 155 2.12 -23.15 43.64
C ILE A 155 2.07 -22.94 45.15
N LYS A 156 2.21 -21.69 45.62
CA LYS A 156 2.03 -21.36 47.05
C LYS A 156 0.64 -21.77 47.55
N GLN A 157 -0.41 -21.44 46.78
CA GLN A 157 -1.79 -21.83 47.09
C GLN A 157 -1.97 -23.36 47.06
N ARG A 158 -1.41 -24.04 46.06
CA ARG A 158 -1.42 -25.51 45.99
C ARG A 158 -0.81 -26.14 47.25
N PHE A 159 0.38 -25.68 47.65
CA PHE A 159 1.06 -26.20 48.84
C PHE A 159 0.37 -25.86 50.16
N ARG A 160 -0.36 -24.74 50.23
CA ARG A 160 -1.22 -24.46 51.39
C ARG A 160 -2.38 -25.44 51.48
N LYS A 161 -3.08 -25.68 50.37
CA LYS A 161 -4.15 -26.69 50.31
C LYS A 161 -3.65 -28.09 50.69
N GLU A 162 -2.47 -28.46 50.19
CA GLU A 162 -1.82 -29.73 50.56
C GLU A 162 -1.44 -29.78 52.05
N ARG A 163 -0.90 -28.70 52.62
CA ARG A 163 -0.61 -28.61 54.07
C ARG A 163 -1.87 -28.70 54.94
N ALA A 164 -2.92 -27.97 54.57
CA ALA A 164 -4.21 -28.01 55.26
C ALA A 164 -4.81 -29.43 55.22
N ALA A 165 -4.72 -30.12 54.07
CA ALA A 165 -5.16 -31.50 53.93
C ALA A 165 -4.34 -32.48 54.79
N LEU A 166 -3.05 -32.19 55.02
CA LEU A 166 -2.18 -32.97 55.90
C LEU A 166 -2.28 -32.59 57.39
N GLY A 167 -3.09 -31.58 57.74
CA GLY A 167 -3.26 -31.11 59.11
C GLY A 167 -2.04 -30.38 59.68
N ILE A 168 -1.16 -29.86 58.82
CA ILE A 168 0.02 -29.09 59.23
C ILE A 168 -0.42 -27.63 59.45
N PRO A 169 -0.23 -27.03 60.64
CA PRO A 169 -0.59 -25.63 60.91
C PRO A 169 0.07 -24.65 59.92
N GLU A 170 -0.63 -23.57 59.58
CA GLU A 170 -0.05 -22.48 58.78
C GLU A 170 0.88 -21.62 59.65
N ASP A 171 2.07 -21.30 59.13
CA ASP A 171 3.00 -20.40 59.81
C ASP A 171 2.41 -18.98 59.79
N PRO A 172 2.23 -18.31 60.95
CA PRO A 172 1.60 -16.98 61.03
C PRO A 172 2.40 -15.89 60.29
N ASP A 173 3.72 -16.03 60.20
CA ASP A 173 4.58 -15.11 59.45
C ASP A 173 4.32 -15.15 57.92
N MET A 174 3.70 -16.24 57.42
CA MET A 174 3.42 -16.46 56.00
C MET A 174 2.01 -16.03 55.57
N THR A 175 1.10 -15.78 56.52
CA THR A 175 -0.26 -15.29 56.26
C THR A 175 -0.25 -13.78 56.06
N GLU A 176 0.46 -13.03 56.90
CA GLU A 176 0.57 -11.56 56.85
C GLU A 176 1.19 -11.07 55.52
N ALA A 177 2.28 -11.70 55.06
CA ALA A 177 2.95 -11.34 53.81
C ALA A 177 2.12 -11.61 52.54
N LEU A 178 1.04 -12.39 52.65
CA LEU A 178 0.14 -12.70 51.53
C LEU A 178 -1.08 -11.77 51.50
N GLU A 179 -1.58 -11.36 52.66
CA GLU A 179 -2.62 -10.33 52.74
C GLU A 179 -2.12 -9.01 52.13
N GLU A 180 -0.89 -8.60 52.44
CA GLU A 180 -0.25 -7.42 51.81
C GLU A 180 -0.07 -7.57 50.29
N GLY A 181 0.19 -8.79 49.81
CA GLY A 181 0.36 -9.08 48.38
C GLY A 181 -0.94 -9.17 47.59
N ILE A 182 -2.03 -9.64 48.22
CA ILE A 182 -3.36 -9.73 47.62
C ILE A 182 -4.02 -8.35 47.61
N GLU A 183 -3.90 -7.55 48.68
CA GLU A 183 -4.37 -6.15 48.70
C GLU A 183 -3.71 -5.30 47.60
N ALA A 184 -2.41 -5.49 47.35
CA ALA A 184 -1.73 -4.79 46.26
C ALA A 184 -2.21 -5.20 44.85
N SER A 185 -2.73 -6.43 44.68
CA SER A 185 -3.34 -6.88 43.42
C SER A 185 -4.84 -6.58 43.32
N ALA A 186 -5.56 -6.57 44.44
CA ALA A 186 -7.00 -6.32 44.50
C ALA A 186 -7.33 -4.82 44.41
N ALA A 187 -6.41 -3.94 44.82
CA ALA A 187 -6.54 -2.49 44.62
C ALA A 187 -6.52 -2.07 43.14
N GLU A 188 -6.10 -2.93 42.21
CA GLU A 188 -6.20 -2.69 40.76
C GLU A 188 -7.48 -3.25 40.10
N GLU A 189 -8.31 -4.05 40.80
CA GLU A 189 -9.49 -4.71 40.23
C GLU A 189 -10.84 -4.26 40.83
N GLY A 190 -10.88 -3.22 41.69
CA GLY A 190 -12.08 -2.85 42.45
C GLY A 190 -12.77 -1.54 42.06
N SER A 191 -13.61 -1.56 41.02
CA SER A 191 -14.87 -0.78 40.80
C SER A 191 -15.23 -0.88 39.30
N GLU A 192 -16.39 -1.34 38.82
CA GLU A 192 -17.78 -1.14 39.25
C GLU A 192 -18.65 -2.34 38.78
N GLU A 193 -19.64 -2.73 39.59
CA GLU A 193 -20.79 -3.53 39.16
C GLU A 193 -21.86 -2.56 38.62
N ILE A 194 -22.17 -2.62 37.32
CA ILE A 194 -23.36 -1.98 36.72
C ILE A 194 -24.05 -2.97 35.77
N GLU A 195 -25.37 -3.03 35.91
CA GLU A 195 -26.33 -3.88 35.22
C GLU A 195 -26.32 -3.75 33.68
N THR A 196 -26.89 -4.78 33.05
CA THR A 196 -26.97 -5.06 31.61
C THR A 196 -27.56 -3.93 30.74
N GLU A 197 -26.82 -3.48 29.71
CA GLU A 197 -27.33 -3.15 28.38
C GLU A 197 -26.25 -3.39 27.30
N LEU A 198 -26.67 -3.79 26.10
CA LEU A 198 -25.82 -3.99 24.92
C LEU A 198 -25.51 -2.64 24.25
N VAL A 199 -24.29 -2.51 23.68
CA VAL A 199 -23.89 -1.84 22.42
C VAL A 199 -22.61 -0.96 22.52
N VAL A 200 -21.82 -1.03 21.43
CA VAL A 200 -20.63 -0.27 20.98
C VAL A 200 -19.23 -0.73 21.43
N LEU A 201 -18.52 -1.32 20.46
CA LEU A 201 -17.06 -1.44 20.43
C LEU A 201 -16.47 -0.07 20.07
N ASP A 202 -15.93 0.64 21.05
CA ASP A 202 -15.08 1.81 20.81
C ASP A 202 -13.59 1.45 20.96
N ASP A 203 -12.88 1.63 19.85
CA ASP A 203 -11.43 1.73 19.76
C ASP A 203 -10.94 2.93 20.60
N THR A 204 -10.70 2.76 21.91
CA THR A 204 -10.09 3.85 22.69
C THR A 204 -9.31 3.41 23.94
N PHE A 205 -8.48 2.37 23.84
CA PHE A 205 -7.37 2.21 24.79
C PHE A 205 -6.25 3.23 24.47
N LYS A 206 -6.37 4.45 25.00
CA LYS A 206 -5.22 5.36 25.12
C LYS A 206 -4.50 5.06 26.42
N ILE A 207 -3.36 4.38 26.31
CA ILE A 207 -2.43 4.19 27.43
C ILE A 207 -1.82 5.57 27.73
N GLU A 208 -2.21 6.20 28.84
CA GLU A 208 -1.55 7.41 29.33
C GLU A 208 -0.12 7.07 29.76
N HIS A 209 0.86 7.60 29.04
CA HIS A 209 2.26 7.48 29.41
C HIS A 209 2.68 8.73 30.17
N ASN A 210 3.07 8.57 31.44
CA ASN A 210 3.66 9.64 32.23
C ASN A 210 5.01 10.04 31.60
N PRO A 211 5.17 11.28 31.09
CA PRO A 211 6.31 11.70 30.27
C PRO A 211 7.65 11.75 31.03
N ASP A 212 7.62 11.66 32.36
CA ASP A 212 8.81 11.74 33.21
C ASP A 212 9.48 10.37 33.45
N LEU A 213 8.84 9.26 33.06
CA LEU A 213 9.35 7.91 33.28
C LEU A 213 10.14 7.38 32.06
N PRO A 214 11.37 6.85 32.25
CA PRO A 214 12.16 6.33 31.13
C PRO A 214 11.52 5.06 30.52
N PRO A 215 11.62 4.87 29.19
CA PRO A 215 10.90 3.79 28.49
C PRO A 215 11.28 2.39 29.00
N LEU A 216 10.26 1.60 29.37
CA LEU A 216 10.39 0.26 29.97
C LEU A 216 10.86 -0.78 28.95
N LYS A 217 11.94 -1.53 29.26
CA LYS A 217 12.64 -2.45 28.33
C LYS A 217 12.57 -3.93 28.76
N PHE A 218 11.75 -4.71 28.07
CA PHE A 218 11.44 -6.12 28.35
C PHE A 218 12.25 -7.10 27.49
N ARG A 219 13.03 -7.99 28.10
CA ARG A 219 13.87 -8.94 27.35
C ARG A 219 13.07 -10.17 26.90
N VAL A 220 12.94 -10.37 25.60
CA VAL A 220 12.14 -11.48 25.02
C VAL A 220 13.01 -12.66 24.58
N GLU A 221 14.25 -12.41 24.14
CA GLU A 221 15.16 -13.46 23.65
C GLU A 221 16.65 -13.06 23.86
N PRO A 222 17.64 -13.96 23.71
CA PRO A 222 19.06 -13.59 23.80
C PRO A 222 19.38 -12.43 22.84
N ARG A 223 19.88 -11.31 23.38
CA ARG A 223 20.12 -10.03 22.68
C ARG A 223 18.87 -9.35 22.07
N LYS A 224 17.63 -9.83 22.26
CA LYS A 224 16.37 -9.21 21.78
C LYS A 224 15.56 -8.71 22.97
N HIS A 225 15.25 -7.42 23.04
CA HIS A 225 14.27 -6.89 24.00
C HIS A 225 13.12 -6.23 23.23
N ILE A 226 12.11 -5.75 23.93
CA ILE A 226 10.99 -4.91 23.49
C ILE A 226 10.98 -3.70 24.44
N MET A 227 10.69 -2.50 23.97
CA MET A 227 10.61 -1.25 24.71
C MET A 227 9.21 -0.72 24.55
N LEU A 228 8.55 -0.34 25.64
CA LEU A 228 7.31 0.40 25.57
C LEU A 228 7.67 1.87 25.33
N THR A 229 7.24 2.42 24.19
CA THR A 229 7.35 3.85 23.87
C THR A 229 5.94 4.44 23.74
N GLU A 230 5.81 5.76 23.61
CA GLU A 230 4.51 6.46 23.41
C GLU A 230 3.65 5.90 22.26
N LYS A 231 4.25 5.15 21.33
CA LYS A 231 3.58 4.52 20.17
C LYS A 231 3.34 3.02 20.35
N GLY A 232 3.55 2.48 21.54
CA GLY A 232 3.39 1.06 21.89
C GLY A 232 4.69 0.26 21.99
N TRP A 233 4.60 -1.06 21.83
CA TRP A 233 5.67 -2.02 22.11
C TRP A 233 6.65 -2.21 20.92
N VAL A 234 7.94 -1.85 21.08
CA VAL A 234 8.97 -1.83 20.02
C VAL A 234 10.19 -2.71 20.33
N ARG A 235 10.62 -3.63 19.44
CA ARG A 235 11.81 -4.49 19.67
C ARG A 235 13.16 -3.72 19.72
N THR A 236 14.09 -4.14 20.58
CA THR A 236 15.37 -3.45 20.92
C THR A 236 16.63 -4.14 20.44
N ARG A 237 16.52 -5.32 19.81
CA ARG A 237 17.58 -5.57 18.82
C ARG A 237 17.50 -4.40 17.86
N PRO A 238 18.65 -3.88 17.41
CA PRO A 238 18.68 -3.35 16.09
C PRO A 238 17.86 -4.28 15.21
N SER A 239 16.71 -3.85 14.66
CA SER A 239 16.22 -4.55 13.48
C SER A 239 17.43 -4.69 12.55
N LYS A 240 17.46 -5.66 11.64
CA LYS A 240 18.57 -5.70 10.67
C LYS A 240 18.75 -4.33 9.99
N GLU A 241 17.68 -3.55 10.02
CA GLU A 241 17.52 -2.16 9.64
C GLU A 241 17.61 -1.12 10.79
N ARG A 242 18.16 -1.32 11.99
CA ARG A 242 18.20 -0.22 13.01
C ARG A 242 19.30 0.77 12.73
N TRP A 243 20.42 0.38 12.16
CA TRP A 243 21.36 1.37 11.64
C TRP A 243 20.69 2.15 10.52
N VAL A 244 19.90 1.45 9.70
CA VAL A 244 19.01 2.05 8.71
C VAL A 244 17.94 2.94 9.36
N ASN A 245 17.34 2.56 10.50
CA ASN A 245 16.26 3.29 11.15
C ASN A 245 16.82 4.46 11.97
N MET A 246 17.96 4.31 12.65
CA MET A 246 18.70 5.41 13.27
C MET A 246 19.21 6.40 12.24
N ALA A 247 19.64 5.93 11.06
CA ALA A 247 19.97 6.81 9.94
C ALA A 247 18.70 7.48 9.39
N LYS A 248 17.58 6.75 9.23
CA LYS A 248 16.27 7.33 8.86
C LYS A 248 15.79 8.34 9.91
N ASP A 249 16.02 8.10 11.19
CA ASP A 249 15.63 8.95 12.31
C ASP A 249 16.54 10.17 12.42
N ARG A 250 17.86 10.02 12.24
CA ARG A 250 18.84 11.13 12.11
C ARG A 250 18.58 12.00 10.91
N ILE A 251 18.24 11.36 9.78
CA ILE A 251 17.82 12.05 8.57
C ILE A 251 16.51 12.77 8.91
N ALA A 252 15.49 12.09 9.43
CA ALA A 252 14.20 12.66 9.79
C ALA A 252 14.27 13.83 10.79
N SER A 253 15.18 13.77 11.76
CA SER A 253 15.43 14.81 12.77
C SER A 253 16.35 15.92 12.28
N SER A 254 17.04 15.73 11.15
CA SER A 254 17.87 16.76 10.54
C SER A 254 16.99 17.79 9.83
N SER A 255 17.26 19.07 10.07
CA SER A 255 16.62 20.17 9.32
C SER A 255 16.77 20.00 7.81
N MET A 256 17.83 19.32 7.36
CA MET A 256 18.08 19.00 5.97
C MET A 256 17.02 18.06 5.37
N PHE A 257 16.46 17.12 6.15
CA PHE A 257 15.37 16.27 5.66
C PHE A 257 14.01 16.94 5.74
N ALA A 258 13.77 17.78 6.75
CA ALA A 258 12.58 18.61 6.79
C ALA A 258 12.53 19.52 5.54
N ASN A 259 13.66 20.14 5.20
CA ASN A 259 13.85 20.95 4.00
C ASN A 259 13.76 20.11 2.70
N TRP A 260 14.29 18.89 2.69
CA TRP A 260 14.17 17.99 1.54
C TRP A 260 12.74 17.49 1.33
N LYS A 261 12.03 17.16 2.42
CA LYS A 261 10.63 16.72 2.41
C LYS A 261 9.74 17.87 1.98
N SER A 262 9.91 19.07 2.54
CA SER A 262 9.18 20.26 2.13
C SER A 262 9.46 20.59 0.67
N SER A 263 10.73 20.56 0.23
CA SER A 263 11.12 20.77 -1.18
C SER A 263 10.50 19.72 -2.11
N ARG A 264 10.48 18.43 -1.74
CA ARG A 264 9.84 17.39 -2.55
C ARG A 264 8.32 17.49 -2.56
N VAL A 265 7.70 17.84 -1.43
CA VAL A 265 6.26 18.09 -1.36
C VAL A 265 5.91 19.30 -2.21
N LEU A 266 6.70 20.38 -2.15
CA LEU A 266 6.58 21.54 -3.04
C LEU A 266 6.73 21.14 -4.50
N LYS A 267 7.73 20.31 -4.84
CA LYS A 267 7.95 19.83 -6.20
C LYS A 267 6.83 18.90 -6.68
N ALA A 268 6.23 18.12 -5.78
CA ALA A 268 5.10 17.25 -6.08
C ALA A 268 3.80 18.06 -6.23
N LYS A 269 3.56 19.05 -5.36
CA LYS A 269 2.46 20.02 -5.48
C LYS A 269 2.58 20.81 -6.78
N SER A 270 3.74 21.39 -7.05
CA SER A 270 4.05 22.08 -8.30
C SER A 270 3.87 21.19 -9.53
N ARG A 271 4.23 19.90 -9.47
CA ARG A 271 3.93 18.93 -10.55
C ARG A 271 2.43 18.65 -10.69
N LEU A 272 1.70 18.57 -9.59
CA LEU A 272 0.27 18.31 -9.60
C LEU A 272 -0.50 19.53 -10.12
N GLU A 273 -0.08 20.73 -9.71
CA GLU A 273 -0.52 22.02 -10.24
C GLU A 273 -0.21 22.12 -11.74
N GLN A 274 1.03 21.84 -12.18
CA GLN A 274 1.40 21.79 -13.60
C GLN A 274 0.59 20.76 -14.39
N ASN A 275 0.26 19.61 -13.79
CA ASN A 275 -0.59 18.62 -14.42
C ASN A 275 -2.05 19.09 -14.51
N GLN A 276 -2.57 19.75 -13.46
CA GLN A 276 -3.91 20.33 -13.48
C GLN A 276 -4.01 21.48 -14.50
N GLU A 277 -2.99 22.34 -14.57
CA GLU A 277 -2.85 23.38 -15.60
C GLU A 277 -2.77 22.75 -17.00
N GLY A 278 -1.98 21.68 -17.16
CA GLY A 278 -1.89 20.93 -18.41
C GLY A 278 -3.22 20.29 -18.83
N VAL A 279 -3.99 19.76 -17.86
CA VAL A 279 -5.34 19.21 -18.10
C VAL A 279 -6.32 20.31 -18.50
N LYS A 280 -6.28 21.47 -17.84
CA LYS A 280 -7.10 22.65 -18.21
C LYS A 280 -6.75 23.15 -19.61
N LEU A 281 -5.46 23.30 -19.92
CA LEU A 281 -4.98 23.70 -21.25
C LEU A 281 -5.38 22.68 -22.33
N LYS A 282 -5.35 21.38 -22.00
CA LYS A 282 -5.82 20.34 -22.90
C LYS A 282 -7.33 20.43 -23.14
N ALA A 283 -8.13 20.63 -22.09
CA ALA A 283 -9.57 20.79 -22.22
C ALA A 283 -9.91 22.00 -23.12
N GLN A 284 -9.23 23.14 -22.90
CA GLN A 284 -9.35 24.32 -23.76
C GLN A 284 -8.93 24.05 -25.21
N TYR A 285 -7.85 23.29 -25.42
CA TYR A 285 -7.39 22.91 -26.77
C TYR A 285 -8.37 21.95 -27.46
N ASP A 286 -8.92 20.98 -26.73
CA ASP A 286 -9.90 20.02 -27.24
C ASP A 286 -11.23 20.73 -27.57
N GLU A 287 -11.64 21.71 -26.77
CA GLU A 287 -12.78 22.59 -27.04
C GLU A 287 -12.58 23.41 -28.31
N LEU A 288 -11.44 24.09 -28.46
CA LEU A 288 -11.07 24.79 -29.70
C LEU A 288 -11.03 23.85 -30.91
N THR A 289 -10.61 22.60 -30.71
CA THR A 289 -10.58 21.60 -31.79
C THR A 289 -12.00 21.19 -32.20
N ARG A 290 -12.90 21.00 -31.23
CA ARG A 290 -14.33 20.74 -31.50
C ARG A 290 -14.97 21.92 -32.23
N GLU A 291 -14.70 23.16 -31.82
CA GLU A 291 -15.22 24.35 -32.51
C GLU A 291 -14.73 24.43 -33.97
N ILE A 292 -13.45 24.13 -34.23
CA ILE A 292 -12.90 24.09 -35.59
C ILE A 292 -13.55 22.97 -36.41
N ASP A 293 -13.72 21.79 -35.82
CA ASP A 293 -14.37 20.66 -36.50
C ASP A 293 -15.84 20.95 -36.78
N ASP A 294 -16.54 21.63 -35.87
CA ASP A 294 -17.93 22.06 -36.06
C ASP A 294 -18.05 23.13 -37.15
N LEU A 295 -17.12 24.10 -37.22
CA LEU A 295 -17.05 25.04 -38.34
C LEU A 295 -16.82 24.32 -39.68
N ARG A 296 -15.96 23.31 -39.70
CA ARG A 296 -15.72 22.51 -40.91
C ARG A 296 -16.96 21.73 -41.32
N ARG A 297 -17.70 21.15 -40.35
CA ARG A 297 -18.98 20.48 -40.61
C ARG A 297 -20.00 21.46 -41.18
N ARG A 298 -20.17 22.63 -40.54
CA ARG A 298 -21.07 23.70 -41.04
C ARG A 298 -20.72 24.13 -42.46
N GLN A 299 -19.43 24.38 -42.74
CA GLN A 299 -18.98 24.71 -44.09
C GLN A 299 -19.33 23.60 -45.09
N GLN A 300 -19.10 22.33 -44.72
CA GLN A 300 -19.43 21.20 -45.57
C GLN A 300 -20.95 21.06 -45.78
N ASP A 301 -21.76 21.30 -44.76
CA ASP A 301 -23.21 21.29 -44.84
C ASP A 301 -23.73 22.42 -45.73
N ASP A 302 -23.19 23.64 -45.62
CA ASP A 302 -23.53 24.77 -46.49
C ASP A 302 -23.16 24.48 -47.96
N LEU A 303 -21.97 23.92 -48.20
CA LEU A 303 -21.54 23.51 -49.55
C LEU A 303 -22.40 22.37 -50.10
N ASN A 304 -22.78 21.41 -49.26
CA ASN A 304 -23.67 20.32 -49.61
C ASN A 304 -25.08 20.86 -49.93
N ASP A 305 -25.59 21.83 -49.18
CA ASP A 305 -26.90 22.45 -49.42
C ASP A 305 -26.94 23.16 -50.78
N VAL A 306 -25.88 23.90 -51.16
CA VAL A 306 -25.75 24.47 -52.51
C VAL A 306 -25.75 23.37 -53.58
N ALA A 307 -24.99 22.29 -53.37
CA ALA A 307 -24.94 21.17 -54.31
C ALA A 307 -26.28 20.40 -54.41
N ILE A 308 -27.03 20.27 -53.32
CA ILE A 308 -28.35 19.64 -53.30
C ILE A 308 -29.36 20.54 -54.01
N GLN A 309 -29.34 21.86 -53.76
CA GLN A 309 -30.17 22.82 -54.49
C GLN A 309 -29.98 22.72 -56.01
N ASP A 310 -28.74 22.57 -56.47
CA ASP A 310 -28.45 22.40 -57.89
C ASP A 310 -29.01 21.08 -58.45
N ARG A 311 -28.87 19.96 -57.72
CA ARG A 311 -29.49 18.69 -58.09
C ARG A 311 -31.01 18.78 -58.16
N GLU A 312 -31.62 19.51 -57.23
CA GLU A 312 -33.07 19.71 -57.21
C GLU A 312 -33.55 20.60 -58.36
N ARG A 313 -32.82 21.68 -58.67
CA ARG A 313 -33.07 22.52 -59.86
C ARG A 313 -32.91 21.74 -61.16
N GLN A 314 -31.86 20.94 -61.29
CA GLN A 314 -31.64 20.06 -62.46
C GLN A 314 -32.75 19.03 -62.61
N GLY A 315 -33.18 18.43 -61.52
CA GLY A 315 -34.23 17.44 -61.58
C GLY A 315 -35.62 18.04 -61.87
N LEU A 316 -35.87 19.29 -61.47
CA LEU A 316 -37.05 20.05 -61.93
C LEU A 316 -36.99 20.37 -63.42
N VAL A 317 -35.81 20.74 -63.93
CA VAL A 317 -35.60 20.87 -65.38
C VAL A 317 -35.90 19.56 -66.09
N GLN A 318 -35.41 18.42 -65.59
CA GLN A 318 -35.68 17.10 -66.18
C GLN A 318 -37.17 16.79 -66.16
N LEU A 319 -37.86 17.05 -65.06
CA LEU A 319 -39.30 16.86 -64.92
C LEU A 319 -40.08 17.71 -65.93
N ILE A 320 -39.79 19.00 -66.04
CA ILE A 320 -40.43 19.89 -67.02
C ILE A 320 -40.06 19.48 -68.46
N GLU A 321 -38.84 19.00 -68.70
CA GLU A 321 -38.45 18.41 -69.98
C GLU A 321 -39.24 17.13 -70.29
N THR A 322 -39.56 16.27 -69.30
CA THR A 322 -40.41 15.09 -69.53
C THR A 322 -41.84 15.48 -69.89
N VAL A 323 -42.41 16.49 -69.20
CA VAL A 323 -43.72 17.07 -69.49
C VAL A 323 -43.76 17.59 -70.93
N ARG A 324 -42.70 18.29 -71.35
CA ARG A 324 -42.53 18.81 -72.71
C ARG A 324 -42.38 17.70 -73.75
N ARG A 325 -41.46 16.74 -73.55
CA ARG A 325 -41.18 15.64 -74.49
C ARG A 325 -42.39 14.73 -74.71
N ARG A 326 -43.18 14.49 -73.65
CA ARG A 326 -44.41 13.69 -73.72
C ARG A 326 -45.65 14.49 -74.09
N ASN A 327 -45.49 15.79 -74.37
CA ASN A 327 -46.56 16.69 -74.78
C ASN A 327 -47.78 16.70 -73.82
N LEU A 328 -47.53 16.57 -72.51
CA LEU A 328 -48.59 16.35 -71.50
C LEU A 328 -49.56 17.54 -71.40
N ILE A 329 -49.11 18.74 -71.73
CA ILE A 329 -49.97 19.92 -71.76
C ILE A 329 -51.08 19.79 -72.80
N ASN A 330 -50.82 19.13 -73.92
CA ASN A 330 -51.79 18.99 -75.00
C ASN A 330 -52.63 17.71 -74.89
N SER A 331 -52.08 16.63 -74.31
CA SER A 331 -52.79 15.36 -74.16
C SER A 331 -53.71 15.27 -72.94
N LEU A 332 -53.45 16.06 -71.88
CA LEU A 332 -54.24 15.97 -70.65
C LEU A 332 -55.58 16.73 -70.73
N PRO A 333 -56.64 16.21 -70.07
CA PRO A 333 -57.89 16.93 -69.83
C PRO A 333 -57.69 18.27 -69.11
N ARG A 334 -58.60 19.23 -69.33
CA ARG A 334 -58.49 20.61 -68.84
C ARG A 334 -58.20 20.70 -67.33
N ALA A 335 -58.90 19.91 -66.51
CA ALA A 335 -58.72 19.92 -65.05
C ALA A 335 -57.31 19.45 -64.62
N LYS A 336 -56.87 18.29 -65.12
CA LYS A 336 -55.53 17.73 -64.82
C LYS A 336 -54.41 18.65 -65.34
N ARG A 337 -54.61 19.30 -66.49
CA ARG A 337 -53.66 20.28 -67.04
C ARG A 337 -53.48 21.50 -66.13
N ASN A 338 -54.57 22.09 -65.66
CA ASN A 338 -54.52 23.24 -64.76
C ASN A 338 -53.84 22.86 -63.44
N GLN A 339 -54.12 21.67 -62.92
CA GLN A 339 -53.47 21.14 -61.72
C GLN A 339 -51.96 20.92 -61.91
N LEU A 340 -51.53 20.39 -63.07
CA LEU A 340 -50.12 20.25 -63.43
C LEU A 340 -49.43 21.62 -63.46
N GLN A 341 -50.05 22.60 -64.11
CA GLN A 341 -49.49 23.95 -64.24
C GLN A 341 -49.38 24.66 -62.88
N ARG A 342 -50.43 24.61 -62.04
CA ARG A 342 -50.42 25.14 -60.67
C ARG A 342 -49.30 24.52 -59.83
N ARG A 343 -49.17 23.19 -59.83
CA ARG A 343 -48.13 22.51 -59.05
C ARG A 343 -46.71 22.81 -59.55
N ILE A 344 -46.51 22.96 -60.86
CA ILE A 344 -45.20 23.41 -61.39
C ILE A 344 -44.92 24.84 -60.92
N GLU A 345 -45.89 25.75 -60.98
CA GLU A 345 -45.73 27.12 -60.48
C GLU A 345 -45.46 27.18 -58.97
N GLU A 346 -46.17 26.38 -58.17
CA GLU A 346 -45.94 26.25 -56.73
C GLU A 346 -44.51 25.80 -56.44
N VAL A 347 -44.03 24.76 -57.12
CA VAL A 347 -42.66 24.28 -56.94
C VAL A 347 -41.63 25.33 -57.37
N MET A 348 -41.87 26.02 -58.48
CA MET A 348 -41.02 27.12 -58.98
C MET A 348 -40.93 28.28 -57.99
N ASN A 349 -42.08 28.72 -57.46
CA ASN A 349 -42.13 29.81 -56.47
C ASN A 349 -41.43 29.41 -55.16
N LEU A 350 -41.60 28.14 -54.74
CA LEU A 350 -40.94 27.62 -53.54
C LEU A 350 -39.43 27.44 -53.73
N GLN A 351 -38.91 27.27 -54.95
CA GLN A 351 -37.46 27.14 -55.18
C GLN A 351 -36.67 28.40 -54.82
N GLU A 352 -37.31 29.57 -54.85
CA GLU A 352 -36.68 30.85 -54.48
C GLU A 352 -36.80 31.14 -52.97
N LEU A 353 -37.85 30.63 -52.32
CA LEU A 353 -38.15 30.88 -50.91
C LEU A 353 -37.60 29.79 -49.97
N ASP A 354 -37.92 28.52 -50.25
CA ASP A 354 -37.50 27.35 -49.46
C ASP A 354 -37.33 26.11 -50.33
N TRP A 355 -36.08 25.79 -50.66
CA TRP A 355 -35.74 24.64 -51.50
C TRP A 355 -36.14 23.29 -50.89
N LYS A 356 -36.24 23.18 -49.55
CA LYS A 356 -36.65 21.94 -48.87
C LYS A 356 -38.14 21.70 -49.06
N ALA A 357 -38.96 22.75 -48.95
CA ALA A 357 -40.38 22.70 -49.30
C ALA A 357 -40.56 22.41 -50.79
N ALA A 358 -39.79 23.08 -51.66
CA ALA A 358 -39.80 22.83 -53.10
C ALA A 358 -39.47 21.37 -53.44
N ARG A 359 -38.51 20.76 -52.75
CA ARG A 359 -38.15 19.34 -52.92
C ARG A 359 -39.31 18.40 -52.58
N ARG A 360 -40.03 18.64 -51.48
CA ARG A 360 -41.21 17.84 -51.11
C ARG A 360 -42.31 17.97 -52.16
N GLN A 361 -42.58 19.19 -52.61
CA GLN A 361 -43.61 19.46 -53.61
C GLN A 361 -43.24 18.92 -55.00
N ARG A 362 -41.96 18.98 -55.38
CA ARG A 362 -41.43 18.32 -56.57
C ARG A 362 -41.64 16.81 -56.52
N TRP A 363 -41.28 16.17 -55.40
CA TRP A 363 -41.45 14.73 -55.26
C TRP A 363 -42.94 14.34 -55.35
N SER A 364 -43.83 15.11 -54.71
CA SER A 364 -45.29 14.97 -54.86
C SER A 364 -45.76 15.14 -56.31
N LEU A 365 -45.19 16.10 -57.04
CA LEU A 365 -45.44 16.33 -58.46
C LEU A 365 -44.95 15.17 -59.32
N GLU A 366 -43.76 14.60 -59.06
CA GLU A 366 -43.23 13.43 -59.77
C GLU A 366 -44.12 12.20 -59.59
N GLN A 367 -44.53 11.92 -58.35
CA GLN A 367 -45.45 10.82 -58.05
C GLN A 367 -46.80 11.02 -58.73
N TRP A 368 -47.33 12.25 -58.71
CA TRP A 368 -48.59 12.56 -59.38
C TRP A 368 -48.48 12.43 -60.90
N ILE A 369 -47.39 12.91 -61.52
CA ILE A 369 -47.15 12.73 -62.96
C ILE A 369 -47.06 11.23 -63.29
N ALA A 370 -46.39 10.43 -62.46
CA ALA A 370 -46.29 8.98 -62.65
C ALA A 370 -47.66 8.29 -62.55
N SER A 371 -48.52 8.68 -61.60
CA SER A 371 -49.91 8.21 -61.52
C SER A 371 -50.72 8.62 -62.76
N VAL A 372 -50.64 9.89 -63.17
CA VAL A 372 -51.34 10.37 -64.37
C VAL A 372 -50.94 9.64 -65.65
N LEU A 373 -49.70 9.12 -65.71
CA LEU A 373 -49.20 8.32 -66.83
C LEU A 373 -49.61 6.84 -66.77
N THR A 374 -50.03 6.34 -65.61
CA THR A 374 -50.44 4.94 -65.40
C THR A 374 -51.97 4.79 -65.38
N ASP A 375 -52.71 5.82 -64.99
CA ASP A 375 -54.18 5.84 -64.97
C ASP A 375 -54.77 6.16 -66.36
N HIS A 376 -54.99 5.12 -67.17
CA HIS A 376 -56.06 5.13 -68.16
C HIS A 376 -57.39 4.88 -67.43
N GLU A 377 -58.33 5.82 -67.55
CA GLU A 377 -59.74 5.73 -67.13
C GLU A 377 -60.04 5.89 -65.62
N GLN A 378 -60.44 7.11 -65.22
CA GLN A 378 -61.72 7.38 -64.56
C GLN A 378 -61.86 8.90 -64.26
N GLU A 379 -62.95 9.48 -64.71
CA GLU A 379 -63.40 10.82 -64.34
C GLU A 379 -63.86 10.81 -62.89
N ASN A 380 -63.25 11.67 -62.05
CA ASN A 380 -63.90 12.60 -61.12
C ASN A 380 -62.96 12.98 -59.97
N SER A 381 -62.51 14.23 -59.99
CA SER A 381 -62.25 14.97 -58.75
C SER A 381 -62.75 16.41 -58.95
N PRO A 382 -63.80 16.84 -58.23
CA PRO A 382 -64.33 18.18 -58.31
C PRO A 382 -63.51 19.11 -57.41
N ILE A 383 -62.68 19.95 -58.03
CA ILE A 383 -62.00 21.05 -57.35
C ILE A 383 -62.01 22.26 -58.29
N ASP A 384 -62.86 23.22 -57.92
CA ASP A 384 -62.98 24.63 -58.30
C ASP A 384 -62.25 25.09 -59.57
N ALA A 385 -63.05 25.23 -60.62
CA ALA A 385 -62.71 25.97 -61.82
C ALA A 385 -62.70 27.47 -61.51
N ASP A 386 -61.58 27.97 -61.01
CA ASP A 386 -61.29 29.41 -61.13
C ASP A 386 -61.05 29.70 -62.62
N ASP A 387 -62.01 30.36 -63.26
CA ASP A 387 -61.97 30.71 -64.68
C ASP A 387 -60.79 31.63 -65.08
N GLU A 388 -60.08 32.19 -64.11
CA GLU A 388 -58.91 33.05 -64.34
C GLU A 388 -57.75 32.32 -65.03
N TRP A 389 -57.59 31.01 -64.82
CA TRP A 389 -56.48 30.24 -65.38
C TRP A 389 -56.65 29.88 -66.86
N ALA A 390 -57.86 29.98 -67.41
CA ALA A 390 -58.17 29.63 -68.80
C ALA A 390 -57.43 30.52 -69.83
N LYS A 391 -57.05 31.74 -69.43
CA LYS A 391 -56.33 32.71 -70.27
C LYS A 391 -54.79 32.52 -70.26
N LYS A 392 -54.24 31.71 -69.36
CA LYS A 392 -52.79 31.45 -69.19
C LYS A 392 -52.37 30.05 -69.66
N ARG A 393 -52.84 29.60 -70.84
CA ARG A 393 -52.40 28.31 -71.39
C ARG A 393 -50.90 28.37 -71.74
N TRP A 394 -50.09 27.57 -71.05
CA TRP A 394 -48.67 27.45 -71.39
C TRP A 394 -48.50 26.82 -72.78
N SER A 395 -47.75 27.50 -73.65
CA SER A 395 -47.28 26.96 -74.92
C SER A 395 -45.94 26.23 -74.74
N ASP A 396 -45.49 25.49 -75.76
CA ASP A 396 -44.13 24.91 -75.76
C ASP A 396 -43.05 26.01 -75.60
N ALA A 397 -43.33 27.22 -76.09
CA ALA A 397 -42.46 28.38 -75.89
C ALA A 397 -42.37 28.79 -74.40
N VAL A 398 -43.50 28.81 -73.69
CA VAL A 398 -43.53 29.11 -72.24
C VAL A 398 -42.77 28.05 -71.45
N LEU A 399 -42.91 26.77 -71.79
CA LEU A 399 -42.12 25.70 -71.13
C LEU A 399 -40.62 25.85 -71.38
N LYS A 400 -40.21 26.21 -72.61
CA LYS A 400 -38.81 26.51 -72.94
C LYS A 400 -38.29 27.69 -72.12
N GLU A 401 -39.06 28.78 -72.04
CA GLU A 401 -38.71 29.94 -71.23
C GLU A 401 -38.52 29.57 -69.76
N LYS A 402 -39.46 28.81 -69.17
CA LYS A 402 -39.33 28.33 -67.78
C LYS A 402 -38.08 27.47 -67.59
N ILE A 403 -37.79 26.55 -68.51
CA ILE A 403 -36.55 25.75 -68.47
C ILE A 403 -35.31 26.66 -68.55
N THR A 404 -35.31 27.67 -69.43
CA THR A 404 -34.17 28.59 -69.54
C THR A 404 -34.02 29.46 -68.29
N THR A 405 -35.12 29.89 -67.66
CA THR A 405 -35.10 30.62 -66.38
C THR A 405 -34.50 29.75 -65.26
N ILE A 406 -34.92 28.48 -65.15
CA ILE A 406 -34.36 27.56 -64.13
C ILE A 406 -32.88 27.26 -64.43
N LYS A 407 -32.52 27.03 -65.71
CA LYS A 407 -31.13 26.81 -66.12
C LYS A 407 -30.26 28.04 -65.87
N ALA A 408 -30.78 29.25 -66.06
CA ALA A 408 -30.11 30.49 -65.69
C ALA A 408 -29.94 30.61 -64.15
N GLY A 409 -30.80 29.99 -63.34
CA GLY A 409 -30.55 29.84 -61.90
C GLY A 409 -29.42 28.87 -61.55
N ILE A 410 -28.91 28.08 -62.50
CA ILE A 410 -27.77 27.15 -62.33
C ILE A 410 -26.54 27.73 -63.04
N ILE A 411 -26.34 29.06 -62.98
CA ILE A 411 -25.14 29.68 -63.57
C ILE A 411 -23.90 29.24 -62.75
N PRO A 412 -22.93 28.55 -63.38
CA PRO A 412 -21.76 28.05 -62.66
C PRO A 412 -20.90 29.16 -62.02
N LEU A 413 -20.91 30.36 -62.59
CA LEU A 413 -20.16 31.53 -62.09
C LEU A 413 -20.73 32.06 -60.76
N GLN A 414 -22.04 32.31 -60.69
CA GLN A 414 -22.71 32.73 -59.45
C GLN A 414 -22.54 31.69 -58.33
N ARG A 415 -22.59 30.39 -58.67
CA ARG A 415 -22.34 29.32 -57.70
C ARG A 415 -20.88 29.23 -57.26
N LYS A 416 -19.92 29.57 -58.12
CA LYS A 416 -18.52 29.73 -57.71
C LYS A 416 -18.37 30.88 -56.73
N GLU A 417 -18.99 32.02 -57.01
CA GLU A 417 -19.01 33.17 -56.10
C GLU A 417 -19.66 32.83 -54.75
N GLU A 418 -20.78 32.11 -54.74
CA GLU A 418 -21.43 31.64 -53.50
C GLU A 418 -20.52 30.69 -52.70
N ARG A 419 -19.87 29.73 -53.37
CA ARG A 419 -18.91 28.83 -52.73
C ARG A 419 -17.68 29.58 -52.20
N GLU A 420 -17.22 30.60 -52.92
CA GLU A 420 -16.15 31.48 -52.47
C GLU A 420 -16.58 32.33 -51.26
N ILE A 421 -17.83 32.82 -51.22
CA ILE A 421 -18.39 33.51 -50.06
C ILE A 421 -18.45 32.58 -48.85
N ILE A 422 -18.91 31.34 -49.01
CA ILE A 422 -18.92 30.33 -47.94
C ILE A 422 -17.49 30.04 -47.47
N SER A 423 -16.53 29.89 -48.39
CA SER A 423 -15.12 29.69 -48.05
C SER A 423 -14.53 30.87 -47.29
N LYS A 424 -14.77 32.11 -47.75
CA LYS A 424 -14.31 33.33 -47.09
C LYS A 424 -14.90 33.48 -45.69
N LYS A 425 -16.20 33.25 -45.52
CA LYS A 425 -16.87 33.25 -44.21
C LYS A 425 -16.25 32.22 -43.26
N TYR A 426 -15.99 31.01 -43.76
CA TYR A 426 -15.31 29.97 -42.99
C TYR A 426 -13.88 30.39 -42.62
N GLU A 427 -13.10 30.93 -43.55
CA GLU A 427 -11.72 31.39 -43.31
C GLU A 427 -11.65 32.55 -42.31
N GLU A 428 -12.60 33.49 -42.36
CA GLU A 428 -12.75 34.57 -41.40
C GLU A 428 -13.07 34.05 -39.99
N ALA A 429 -13.97 33.07 -39.87
CA ALA A 429 -14.32 32.44 -38.59
C ALA A 429 -13.19 31.53 -38.05
N LEU A 430 -12.44 30.90 -38.94
CA LEU A 430 -11.33 30.00 -38.61
C LEU A 430 -10.10 30.77 -38.11
N ARG A 431 -9.83 31.96 -38.67
CA ARG A 431 -8.68 32.82 -38.32
C ARG A 431 -8.48 33.04 -36.81
N PRO A 432 -9.47 33.52 -36.04
CA PRO A 432 -9.31 33.75 -34.59
C PRO A 432 -9.15 32.46 -33.79
N LEU A 433 -9.78 31.35 -34.23
CA LEU A 433 -9.63 30.05 -33.56
C LEU A 433 -8.25 29.46 -33.82
N GLN A 434 -7.73 29.58 -35.04
CA GLN A 434 -6.38 29.16 -35.39
C GLN A 434 -5.32 30.02 -34.70
N SER A 435 -5.50 31.33 -34.59
CA SER A 435 -4.58 32.20 -33.85
C SER A 435 -4.56 31.86 -32.35
N LYS A 436 -5.73 31.59 -31.74
CA LYS A 436 -5.82 31.07 -30.37
C LYS A 436 -5.16 29.69 -30.24
N ARG A 437 -5.36 28.80 -31.20
CA ARG A 437 -4.77 27.45 -31.20
C ARG A 437 -3.25 27.47 -31.41
N LEU A 438 -2.72 28.41 -32.18
CA LEU A 438 -1.28 28.62 -32.40
C LEU A 438 -0.58 29.23 -31.18
N THR A 439 -1.26 30.12 -30.47
CA THR A 439 -0.74 30.72 -29.23
C THR A 439 -0.78 29.75 -28.04
N MET A 440 -1.66 28.74 -28.09
CA MET A 440 -1.71 27.67 -27.09
C MET A 440 -0.65 26.59 -27.34
N TYR A 441 0.09 26.24 -26.28
CA TYR A 441 1.01 25.11 -26.30
C TYR A 441 0.23 23.78 -26.40
N LYS A 442 0.53 22.96 -27.42
CA LYS A 442 -0.09 21.63 -27.59
C LYS A 442 0.49 20.68 -26.53
N PRO A 443 -0.30 20.22 -25.55
CA PRO A 443 0.25 19.43 -24.46
C PRO A 443 0.49 17.98 -24.89
N ASP A 444 1.66 17.43 -24.54
CA ASP A 444 2.09 16.09 -24.94
C ASP A 444 1.20 14.98 -24.34
N ARG A 445 0.73 14.06 -25.18
CA ARG A 445 -0.20 12.98 -24.79
C ARG A 445 0.38 12.01 -23.74
N LYS A 446 1.71 11.95 -23.61
CA LYS A 446 2.44 11.04 -22.70
C LYS A 446 2.61 11.62 -21.29
N THR A 447 2.51 12.94 -21.12
CA THR A 447 2.73 13.61 -19.82
C THR A 447 1.43 13.84 -19.06
N LEU A 448 0.30 13.87 -19.77
CA LEU A 448 -1.04 14.06 -19.20
C LEU A 448 -1.63 12.73 -18.73
N ALA A 449 -1.74 12.55 -17.42
CA ALA A 449 -2.56 11.48 -16.84
C ALA A 449 -4.04 11.68 -17.25
N PRO A 450 -4.85 10.60 -17.38
CA PRO A 450 -6.27 10.72 -17.75
C PRO A 450 -7.00 11.66 -16.77
N ALA A 451 -7.69 12.65 -17.33
CA ALA A 451 -8.31 13.76 -16.61
C ALA A 451 -9.57 13.36 -15.83
N ASP A 452 -10.17 12.21 -16.14
CA ASP A 452 -11.44 11.77 -15.53
C ASP A 452 -11.23 10.81 -14.38
N VAL A 453 -10.35 11.24 -13.49
CA VAL A 453 -10.36 10.70 -12.15
C VAL A 453 -10.41 11.93 -11.26
N ILE A 454 -11.63 12.41 -10.99
CA ILE A 454 -11.89 12.99 -9.67
C ILE A 454 -11.44 11.86 -8.76
N LEU A 455 -10.20 11.95 -8.30
CA LEU A 455 -9.61 10.95 -7.45
C LEU A 455 -10.57 10.88 -6.28
N THR A 456 -11.35 9.81 -6.28
CA THR A 456 -12.10 9.37 -5.11
C THR A 456 -11.11 9.41 -3.95
N GLU A 457 -11.55 9.67 -2.73
CA GLU A 457 -10.63 9.72 -1.58
C GLU A 457 -9.73 8.47 -1.54
N GLU A 458 -10.24 7.34 -2.03
CA GLU A 458 -9.50 6.10 -2.26
C GLU A 458 -8.34 6.21 -3.26
N GLU A 459 -8.53 6.88 -4.41
CA GLU A 459 -7.48 7.05 -5.42
C GLU A 459 -6.47 8.12 -5.02
N GLN A 460 -6.90 9.18 -4.31
CA GLN A 460 -5.99 10.10 -3.62
C GLN A 460 -5.15 9.34 -2.60
N GLY A 461 -5.76 8.42 -1.85
CA GLY A 461 -5.11 7.47 -0.96
C GLY A 461 -4.09 6.59 -1.68
N LYS A 462 -4.46 5.98 -2.82
CA LYS A 462 -3.56 5.13 -3.64
C LYS A 462 -2.37 5.90 -4.19
N ILE A 463 -2.54 7.17 -4.59
CA ILE A 463 -1.45 8.03 -5.05
C ILE A 463 -0.56 8.46 -3.87
N LEU A 464 -1.15 8.87 -2.75
CA LEU A 464 -0.41 9.16 -1.52
C LEU A 464 0.42 7.96 -1.08
N ASP A 465 -0.11 6.74 -1.19
CA ASP A 465 0.62 5.51 -0.88
C ASP A 465 1.71 5.18 -1.89
N LYS A 466 1.52 5.46 -3.17
CA LYS A 466 2.60 5.38 -4.18
C LYS A 466 3.71 6.40 -3.90
N VAL A 467 3.36 7.63 -3.52
CA VAL A 467 4.32 8.69 -3.16
C VAL A 467 5.04 8.33 -1.85
N LYS A 468 4.33 7.82 -0.83
CA LYS A 468 4.92 7.29 0.40
C LYS A 468 5.86 6.12 0.10
N LYS A 469 5.49 5.20 -0.79
CA LYS A 469 6.36 4.09 -1.26
C LYS A 469 7.58 4.58 -2.06
N ALA A 470 7.44 5.62 -2.88
CA ALA A 470 8.55 6.18 -3.64
C ALA A 470 9.53 6.96 -2.75
N LEU A 471 9.00 7.73 -1.79
CA LEU A 471 9.77 8.40 -0.75
C LEU A 471 10.48 7.38 0.15
N SER A 472 9.81 6.30 0.54
CA SER A 472 10.42 5.23 1.34
C SER A 472 11.51 4.50 0.56
N LYS A 473 11.32 4.17 -0.73
CA LYS A 473 12.35 3.58 -1.59
C LYS A 473 13.56 4.50 -1.77
N GLY A 474 13.33 5.80 -1.99
CA GLY A 474 14.41 6.80 -2.10
C GLY A 474 15.20 6.96 -0.81
N LEU A 475 14.50 7.07 0.32
CA LEU A 475 15.09 7.09 1.66
C LEU A 475 15.92 5.83 1.93
N THR A 476 15.38 4.66 1.57
CA THR A 476 16.07 3.38 1.72
C THR A 476 17.34 3.31 0.88
N ARG A 477 17.34 3.86 -0.34
CA ARG A 477 18.55 3.98 -1.17
C ARG A 477 19.62 4.87 -0.54
N CYS A 478 19.25 6.08 -0.10
CA CYS A 478 20.20 6.99 0.55
C CYS A 478 20.80 6.38 1.82
N VAL A 479 19.96 5.74 2.63
CA VAL A 479 20.39 5.11 3.87
C VAL A 479 21.29 3.90 3.61
N ASN A 480 20.99 3.07 2.60
CA ASN A 480 21.87 1.97 2.21
C ASN A 480 23.24 2.46 1.71
N MET A 481 23.26 3.59 0.99
CA MET A 481 24.51 4.20 0.51
C MET A 481 25.37 4.70 1.68
N GLN A 482 24.76 5.37 2.67
CA GLN A 482 25.46 5.80 3.88
C GLN A 482 25.98 4.62 4.70
N TYR A 483 25.19 3.57 4.86
CA TYR A 483 25.60 2.34 5.54
C TYR A 483 26.81 1.65 4.86
N GLU A 484 26.79 1.54 3.53
CA GLU A 484 27.92 0.98 2.77
C GLU A 484 29.21 1.80 2.97
N ASN A 485 29.11 3.13 3.04
CA ASN A 485 30.24 4.02 3.30
C ASN A 485 30.78 3.88 4.73
N GLU A 486 29.92 3.87 5.75
CA GLU A 486 30.31 3.65 7.14
C GLU A 486 30.96 2.28 7.35
N LYS A 487 30.43 1.24 6.69
CA LYS A 487 30.99 -0.11 6.69
C LYS A 487 32.39 -0.14 6.08
N ARG A 488 32.61 0.53 4.94
CA ARG A 488 33.94 0.66 4.32
C ARG A 488 34.95 1.34 5.24
N GLN A 489 34.55 2.42 5.91
CA GLN A 489 35.40 3.13 6.87
C GLN A 489 35.77 2.25 8.07
N HIS A 490 34.80 1.51 8.62
CA HIS A 490 35.05 0.56 9.69
C HIS A 490 36.04 -0.54 9.27
N ASP A 491 35.84 -1.13 8.09
CA ASP A 491 36.71 -2.20 7.58
C ASP A 491 38.14 -1.70 7.28
N GLN A 492 38.29 -0.46 6.79
CA GLN A 492 39.58 0.20 6.66
C GLN A 492 40.26 0.40 8.03
N GLY A 493 39.53 0.86 9.04
CA GLY A 493 40.05 1.01 10.41
C GLY A 493 40.51 -0.33 11.03
N VAL A 494 39.81 -1.41 10.76
CA VAL A 494 40.20 -2.76 11.19
C VAL A 494 41.48 -3.24 10.49
N LYS A 495 41.64 -2.96 9.18
CA LYS A 495 42.86 -3.27 8.43
C LYS A 495 44.07 -2.54 8.99
N VAL A 496 43.95 -1.23 9.25
CA VAL A 496 45.03 -0.41 9.85
C VAL A 496 45.46 -0.92 11.22
N ARG A 497 44.51 -1.33 12.08
CA ARG A 497 44.84 -1.91 13.40
C ARG A 497 45.55 -3.26 13.28
N ARG A 498 45.21 -4.06 12.27
CA ARG A 498 45.88 -5.34 12.00
C ARG A 498 47.30 -5.15 11.49
N THR A 499 47.52 -4.20 10.58
CA THR A 499 48.88 -3.88 10.08
C THR A 499 49.74 -3.31 11.20
N ALA A 500 49.22 -2.40 12.02
CA ALA A 500 49.92 -1.87 13.20
C ALA A 500 50.30 -2.96 14.21
N ARG A 501 49.40 -3.92 14.49
CA ARG A 501 49.72 -5.07 15.37
C ARG A 501 50.79 -5.98 14.77
N LYS A 502 50.77 -6.22 13.46
CA LYS A 502 51.80 -7.00 12.77
C LYS A 502 53.16 -6.30 12.81
N ALA A 503 53.20 -4.99 12.53
CA ALA A 503 54.40 -4.17 12.61
C ALA A 503 54.98 -4.15 14.04
N LYS A 504 54.12 -3.99 15.07
CA LYS A 504 54.56 -4.06 16.48
C LYS A 504 55.15 -5.43 16.83
N LYS A 505 54.51 -6.52 16.40
CA LYS A 505 54.99 -7.89 16.63
C LYS A 505 56.30 -8.18 15.89
N ALA A 506 56.48 -7.61 14.70
CA ALA A 506 57.74 -7.70 13.94
C ALA A 506 58.87 -6.91 14.64
N LYS A 507 58.56 -5.72 15.19
CA LYS A 507 59.51 -4.89 15.95
C LYS A 507 59.92 -5.55 17.27
N GLU A 508 59.01 -6.23 17.95
CA GLU A 508 59.30 -7.03 19.16
C GLU A 508 60.09 -8.31 18.87
N ALA A 509 60.05 -8.83 17.64
CA ALA A 509 60.76 -10.05 17.23
C ALA A 509 62.20 -9.77 16.72
N ALA A 510 62.54 -8.51 16.42
CA ALA A 510 63.89 -8.12 16.01
C ALA A 510 64.82 -8.09 17.23
N ARG A 511 65.98 -8.76 17.13
CA ARG A 511 67.02 -8.74 18.18
C ARG A 511 67.75 -7.38 18.18
N PRO A 512 68.25 -6.90 19.33
CA PRO A 512 68.97 -5.64 19.41
C PRO A 512 70.33 -5.79 18.67
N GLY A 513 70.44 -5.21 17.48
CA GLY A 513 71.69 -5.20 16.69
C GLY A 513 71.56 -5.09 15.17
N GLU A 514 70.35 -5.23 14.59
CA GLU A 514 70.17 -5.12 13.13
C GLU A 514 69.38 -3.84 12.75
N GLU A 515 70.06 -2.70 12.67
CA GLU A 515 69.45 -1.39 12.35
C GLU A 515 69.08 -1.23 10.86
N HIS A 516 69.49 -2.15 9.99
CA HIS A 516 69.19 -2.07 8.54
C HIS A 516 67.90 -2.78 8.10
N ALA A 517 67.23 -3.53 8.98
CA ALA A 517 66.02 -4.27 8.62
C ALA A 517 64.72 -3.47 8.80
N THR A 518 64.77 -2.28 9.41
CA THR A 518 63.58 -1.50 9.75
C THR A 518 63.05 -0.62 8.62
N GLU A 519 63.81 -0.37 7.55
CA GLU A 519 63.35 0.45 6.42
C GLU A 519 62.47 -0.33 5.42
N ILE A 520 62.61 -1.66 5.33
CA ILE A 520 61.83 -2.49 4.40
C ILE A 520 60.42 -2.81 4.95
N ALA A 521 60.19 -2.64 6.26
CA ALA A 521 58.88 -2.87 6.89
C ALA A 521 58.00 -1.60 7.01
N ALA A 522 58.51 -0.45 6.58
CA ALA A 522 57.82 0.85 6.65
C ALA A 522 57.16 1.28 5.33
N ALA A 523 57.40 0.57 4.23
CA ALA A 523 56.61 0.63 2.99
C ALA A 523 55.47 -0.41 3.04
#